data_AF-A0AAX4HLS9-F1
#
_entry.id   AF-A0AAX4HLS9-F1
#
_cell.length_a   1.000
_cell.length_b   1.000
_cell.length_c   1.000
_cell.angle_alpha   90.00
_cell.angle_beta   90.00
_cell.angle_gamma   90.00
#
_symmetry.space_group_name_H-M   'P 1'
#
loop_
_entity.id
_entity.type
_entity.pdbx_description
1 polymer ?
#
loop_
_entity_poly.entity_id
_entity_poly.type
_entity_poly.pdbx_seq_one_letter_code
_entity_poly.pdbx_strand_id
1 'polypeptide(L)'
;MKTFYTIILLVTTTFPLFAMEDKTIHVEGNMSANRSWMDYTSSQELNLKKLLELLSRSATGEQVIKEAQYKASRTGLTLSDVIRVGESSLTDTTLVRKFSPHSPEHVIYESRSIVYINKSLAWDDALLDLAHELTHYVYRESFNPYSDSFNAKDFIKGTIEGNGGEVQAFLTECRVLRELFSKTIQSRSNCQKIEDASGQLSFKKAVELFYHVGSYYDGFNKQLVKRDIASSFSDLKEEKINFISSAYGVPYPIAALMEYDLVVSKVCENDKKRLAYMQQGPKRGPASASDGQEKFIQNYSARCGQK
;
A
#
# COMPACT_ATOMS: atom_id res chain seq x y z
N MET A 1 -71.21 -34.26 -32.96
CA MET A 1 -70.50 -33.40 -31.99
C MET A 1 -69.01 -33.60 -32.19
N LYS A 2 -68.32 -32.56 -32.67
CA LYS A 2 -66.88 -32.58 -32.98
C LYS A 2 -66.12 -32.09 -31.75
N THR A 3 -65.21 -32.89 -31.22
CA THR A 3 -64.25 -32.48 -30.19
C THR A 3 -62.95 -32.10 -30.90
N PHE A 4 -62.64 -30.80 -30.93
CA PHE A 4 -61.40 -30.25 -31.46
C PHE A 4 -60.27 -30.47 -30.44
N TYR A 5 -59.23 -31.20 -30.83
CA TYR A 5 -57.94 -31.18 -30.14
C TYR A 5 -57.06 -30.11 -30.79
N THR A 6 -56.83 -29.02 -30.04
CA THR A 6 -55.87 -27.98 -30.41
C THR A 6 -54.47 -28.46 -30.06
N ILE A 7 -53.66 -28.78 -31.07
CA ILE A 7 -52.22 -29.03 -30.93
C ILE A 7 -51.53 -27.66 -30.87
N ILE A 8 -50.95 -27.33 -29.71
CA ILE A 8 -50.08 -26.16 -29.55
C ILE A 8 -48.70 -26.54 -30.06
N LEU A 9 -48.34 -26.00 -31.23
CA LEU A 9 -46.99 -26.08 -31.80
C LEU A 9 -46.11 -25.07 -31.06
N LEU A 10 -45.21 -25.54 -30.20
CA LEU A 10 -44.15 -24.70 -29.63
C LEU A 10 -43.11 -24.44 -30.73
N VAL A 11 -43.17 -23.24 -31.31
CA VAL A 11 -42.11 -22.71 -32.17
C VAL A 11 -40.93 -22.38 -31.28
N THR A 12 -39.92 -23.25 -31.25
CA THR A 12 -38.62 -22.95 -30.68
C THR A 12 -37.91 -21.96 -31.60
N THR A 13 -38.00 -20.68 -31.29
CA THR A 13 -37.15 -19.66 -31.91
C THR A 13 -35.71 -19.90 -31.46
N THR A 14 -34.94 -20.62 -32.26
CA THR A 14 -33.49 -20.67 -32.16
C THR A 14 -32.96 -19.28 -32.47
N PHE A 15 -32.68 -18.49 -31.44
CA PHE A 15 -31.84 -17.31 -31.59
C PHE A 15 -30.47 -17.79 -32.08
N PRO A 16 -29.95 -17.31 -33.22
CA PRO A 16 -28.55 -17.52 -33.54
C PRO A 16 -27.74 -16.88 -32.41
N LEU A 17 -27.06 -17.72 -31.64
CA LEU A 17 -26.03 -17.31 -30.72
C LEU A 17 -24.97 -16.64 -31.59
N PHE A 18 -25.04 -15.30 -31.70
CA PHE A 18 -23.90 -14.53 -32.18
C PHE A 18 -22.79 -14.82 -31.18
N ALA A 19 -21.89 -15.71 -31.57
CA ALA A 19 -20.57 -15.79 -31.01
C ALA A 19 -19.98 -14.39 -31.17
N MET A 20 -19.99 -13.60 -30.09
CA MET A 20 -19.03 -12.53 -29.94
C MET A 20 -17.68 -13.22 -29.85
N GLU A 21 -17.08 -13.44 -31.02
CA GLU A 21 -15.66 -13.60 -31.18
C GLU A 21 -15.06 -12.31 -30.60
N ASP A 22 -14.68 -12.40 -29.32
CA ASP A 22 -13.97 -11.36 -28.60
C ASP A 22 -12.69 -11.14 -29.42
N LYS A 23 -12.72 -10.12 -30.27
CA LYS A 23 -11.54 -9.65 -31.01
C LYS A 23 -10.60 -9.09 -29.96
N THR A 24 -9.85 -9.97 -29.32
CA THR A 24 -8.59 -9.63 -28.67
C THR A 24 -7.74 -8.97 -29.75
N ILE A 25 -7.70 -7.64 -29.74
CA ILE A 25 -6.74 -6.90 -30.53
C ILE A 25 -5.39 -7.26 -29.91
N HIS A 26 -4.75 -8.29 -30.45
CA HIS A 26 -3.33 -8.52 -30.27
C HIS A 26 -2.59 -7.36 -30.93
N VAL A 27 -2.54 -6.22 -30.25
CA VAL A 27 -1.54 -5.20 -30.54
C VAL A 27 -0.22 -5.79 -30.03
N GLU A 28 0.50 -6.51 -30.88
CA GLU A 28 1.90 -6.87 -30.62
C GLU A 28 2.76 -5.60 -30.72
N GLY A 29 2.60 -4.72 -29.74
CA GLY A 29 3.56 -3.65 -29.48
C GLY A 29 4.81 -4.29 -28.91
N ASN A 30 5.93 -4.17 -29.62
CA ASN A 30 7.22 -4.65 -29.14
C ASN A 30 7.65 -3.77 -27.95
N MET A 31 7.50 -4.27 -26.73
CA MET A 31 7.87 -3.58 -25.49
C MET A 31 9.39 -3.55 -25.38
N SER A 32 10.02 -2.55 -25.99
CA SER A 32 11.47 -2.36 -25.87
C SER A 32 11.81 -1.86 -24.46
N ALA A 33 12.92 -2.34 -23.90
CA ALA A 33 13.37 -2.03 -22.53
C ALA A 33 13.61 -0.54 -22.24
N ASN A 34 13.55 0.34 -23.24
CA ASN A 34 13.81 1.77 -23.11
C ASN A 34 12.57 2.64 -23.32
N ARG A 35 11.39 2.05 -23.50
CA ARG A 35 10.13 2.79 -23.66
C ARG A 35 9.31 2.72 -22.39
N SER A 36 8.59 3.81 -22.12
CA SER A 36 7.66 3.81 -21.00
C SER A 36 6.57 2.78 -21.24
N TRP A 37 6.09 2.15 -20.18
CA TRP A 37 4.90 1.28 -20.24
C TRP A 37 3.65 2.02 -20.71
N MET A 38 3.65 3.35 -20.62
CA MET A 38 2.59 4.22 -21.11
C MET A 38 2.62 4.43 -22.63
N ASP A 39 3.72 4.06 -23.30
CA ASP A 39 3.88 4.22 -24.74
C ASP A 39 3.25 3.07 -25.56
N TYR A 40 2.67 2.07 -24.90
CA TYR A 40 2.06 0.91 -25.57
C TYR A 40 0.80 1.28 -26.34
N THR A 41 -0.09 2.06 -25.74
CA THR A 41 -1.26 2.67 -26.37
C THR A 41 -1.52 4.07 -25.82
N SER A 42 -2.40 4.84 -26.46
CA SER A 42 -2.87 6.12 -25.91
C SER A 42 -3.82 5.99 -24.70
N SER A 43 -4.27 4.76 -24.37
CA SER A 43 -5.19 4.51 -23.26
C SER A 43 -4.44 4.02 -22.02
N GLN A 44 -4.53 4.80 -20.95
CA GLN A 44 -3.96 4.43 -19.65
C GLN A 44 -4.54 3.11 -19.13
N GLU A 45 -5.85 2.90 -19.33
CA GLU A 45 -6.55 1.70 -18.91
C GLU A 45 -6.04 0.46 -19.64
N LEU A 46 -5.82 0.55 -20.96
CA LEU A 46 -5.29 -0.56 -21.75
C LEU A 46 -3.84 -0.87 -21.37
N ASN A 47 -3.02 0.15 -21.13
CA ASN A 47 -1.64 -0.03 -20.69
C ASN A 47 -1.58 -0.71 -19.31
N LEU A 48 -2.45 -0.31 -18.38
CA LEU A 48 -2.53 -0.93 -17.06
C LEU A 48 -3.04 -2.37 -17.15
N LYS A 49 -4.06 -2.62 -17.97
CA LYS A 49 -4.55 -3.99 -18.24
C LYS A 49 -3.43 -4.86 -18.80
N LYS A 50 -2.56 -4.30 -19.66
CA LYS A 50 -1.40 -5.02 -20.19
C LYS A 50 -0.37 -5.33 -19.10
N LEU A 51 -0.05 -4.38 -18.21
CA LEU A 51 0.82 -4.66 -17.06
C LEU A 51 0.27 -5.78 -16.18
N LEU A 52 -1.02 -5.74 -15.86
CA LEU A 52 -1.67 -6.79 -15.06
C LEU A 52 -1.64 -8.16 -15.75
N GLU A 53 -1.88 -8.21 -17.06
CA GLU A 53 -1.77 -9.43 -17.87
C GLU A 53 -0.34 -9.99 -17.81
N LEU A 54 0.68 -9.15 -17.95
CA LEU A 54 2.08 -9.56 -17.86
C LEU A 54 2.42 -10.07 -16.45
N LEU A 55 1.95 -9.38 -15.41
CA LEU A 55 2.21 -9.75 -14.02
C LEU A 55 1.56 -11.09 -13.67
N SER A 56 0.37 -11.37 -14.22
CA SER A 56 -0.31 -12.66 -14.02
C SER A 56 0.41 -13.88 -14.63
N ARG A 57 1.45 -13.69 -15.43
CA ARG A 57 2.29 -14.80 -15.95
C ARG A 57 3.24 -15.35 -14.88
N SER A 58 3.47 -14.61 -13.81
CA SER A 58 4.20 -15.03 -12.62
C SER A 58 3.22 -15.67 -11.65
N ALA A 59 3.58 -16.81 -11.05
CA ALA A 59 2.76 -17.44 -10.02
C ALA A 59 2.60 -16.50 -8.82
N THR A 60 3.69 -15.83 -8.42
CA THR A 60 3.68 -14.82 -7.36
C THR A 60 2.82 -13.59 -7.76
N GLY A 61 2.97 -13.10 -8.99
CA GLY A 61 2.21 -11.96 -9.51
C GLY A 61 0.71 -12.25 -9.64
N GLU A 62 0.34 -13.43 -10.14
CA GLU A 62 -1.06 -13.88 -10.21
C GLU A 62 -1.69 -13.94 -8.81
N GLN A 63 -0.96 -14.46 -7.83
CA GLN A 63 -1.43 -14.52 -6.44
C GLN A 63 -1.69 -13.12 -5.88
N VAL A 64 -0.76 -12.18 -6.02
CA VAL A 64 -0.93 -10.83 -5.47
C VAL A 64 -2.09 -10.09 -6.14
N ILE A 65 -2.30 -10.28 -7.44
CA ILE A 65 -3.45 -9.73 -8.17
C ILE A 65 -4.76 -10.27 -7.62
N LYS A 66 -4.87 -11.60 -7.40
CA LYS A 66 -6.08 -12.23 -6.85
C LYS A 66 -6.41 -11.70 -5.46
N GLU A 67 -5.42 -11.59 -4.60
CA GLU A 67 -5.61 -11.05 -3.25
C GLU A 67 -5.99 -9.56 -3.28
N ALA A 68 -5.41 -8.78 -4.20
CA ALA A 68 -5.77 -7.37 -4.38
C ALA A 68 -7.21 -7.21 -4.88
N GLN A 69 -7.63 -8.03 -5.84
CA GLN A 69 -9.02 -8.08 -6.31
C GLN A 69 -9.97 -8.45 -5.17
N TYR A 70 -9.63 -9.46 -4.37
CA TYR A 70 -10.42 -9.84 -3.22
C TYR A 70 -10.55 -8.69 -2.22
N LYS A 71 -9.44 -8.04 -1.85
CA LYS A 71 -9.45 -6.87 -0.93
C LYS A 71 -10.30 -5.71 -1.46
N ALA A 72 -10.18 -5.37 -2.74
CA ALA A 72 -10.99 -4.32 -3.38
C ALA A 72 -12.49 -4.67 -3.37
N SER A 73 -12.84 -5.92 -3.67
CA SER A 73 -14.24 -6.36 -3.73
C SER A 73 -14.97 -6.23 -2.39
N ARG A 74 -14.25 -6.35 -1.26
CA ARG A 74 -14.81 -6.19 0.09
C ARG A 74 -15.30 -4.77 0.39
N THR A 75 -14.88 -3.79 -0.39
CA THR A 75 -15.35 -2.39 -0.29
C THR A 75 -16.18 -1.96 -1.50
N GLY A 76 -16.62 -2.92 -2.33
CA GLY A 76 -17.39 -2.65 -3.54
C GLY A 76 -16.56 -2.01 -4.67
N LEU A 77 -15.24 -2.14 -4.62
CA LEU A 77 -14.32 -1.62 -5.62
C LEU A 77 -13.78 -2.74 -6.51
N THR A 78 -13.36 -2.36 -7.72
CA THR A 78 -12.58 -3.21 -8.63
C THR A 78 -11.10 -2.90 -8.53
N LEU A 79 -10.25 -3.73 -9.14
CA LEU A 79 -8.82 -3.47 -9.19
C LEU A 79 -8.51 -2.15 -9.95
N SER A 80 -9.28 -1.85 -10.99
CA SER A 80 -9.18 -0.60 -11.74
C SER A 80 -9.59 0.63 -10.92
N ASP A 81 -10.30 0.47 -9.80
CA ASP A 81 -10.65 1.59 -8.92
C ASP A 81 -9.52 1.96 -7.95
N VAL A 82 -8.65 0.99 -7.65
CA VAL A 82 -7.61 1.12 -6.62
C VAL A 82 -6.20 1.29 -7.20
N ILE A 83 -6.01 1.04 -8.50
CA ILE A 83 -4.75 1.32 -9.20
C ILE A 83 -4.89 2.58 -10.06
N ARG A 84 -3.91 3.47 -9.97
CA ARG A 84 -3.83 4.75 -10.67
C ARG A 84 -2.45 4.95 -11.28
N VAL A 85 -2.41 5.73 -12.35
CA VAL A 85 -1.16 6.21 -12.94
C VAL A 85 -0.72 7.46 -12.19
N GLY A 86 0.54 7.51 -11.78
CA GLY A 86 1.12 8.63 -11.01
C GLY A 86 2.48 9.08 -11.54
N GLU A 87 3.07 10.07 -10.86
CA GLU A 87 4.44 10.53 -11.12
C GLU A 87 5.49 9.70 -10.36
N SER A 88 5.06 8.96 -9.34
CA SER A 88 5.87 8.05 -8.54
C SER A 88 5.06 6.79 -8.24
N SER A 89 5.76 5.67 -8.00
CA SER A 89 5.14 4.44 -7.53
C SER A 89 5.06 4.49 -6.01
N LEU A 90 3.85 4.30 -5.47
CA LEU A 90 3.59 4.23 -4.03
C LEU A 90 2.17 3.74 -3.75
N THR A 91 1.99 3.11 -2.60
CA THR A 91 0.69 2.76 -2.04
C THR A 91 0.31 3.75 -0.97
N ASP A 92 -0.55 4.71 -1.32
CA ASP A 92 -1.03 5.72 -0.40
C ASP A 92 -2.17 5.16 0.44
N THR A 93 -2.04 5.22 1.76
CA THR A 93 -3.11 4.81 2.69
C THR A 93 -3.60 6.03 3.46
N THR A 94 -4.81 6.45 3.14
CA THR A 94 -5.49 7.55 3.82
C THR A 94 -6.42 7.02 4.91
N LEU A 95 -6.28 7.52 6.14
CA LEU A 95 -7.28 7.33 7.18
C LEU A 95 -8.28 8.48 7.17
N VAL A 96 -9.48 8.22 6.65
CA VAL A 96 -10.59 9.17 6.65
C VAL A 96 -11.25 9.17 8.02
N ARG A 97 -11.33 10.36 8.62
CA ARG A 97 -12.00 10.60 9.90
C ARG A 97 -13.29 11.36 9.68
N LYS A 98 -14.42 10.82 10.15
CA LYS A 98 -15.73 11.47 10.07
C LYS A 98 -16.28 11.69 11.47
N PHE A 99 -16.71 12.91 11.77
CA PHE A 99 -17.44 13.27 12.99
C PHE A 99 -18.48 14.34 12.67
N SER A 100 -19.55 14.41 13.47
CA SER A 100 -20.54 15.47 13.37
C SER A 100 -20.12 16.65 14.25
N PRO A 101 -20.23 17.92 13.81
CA PRO A 101 -20.03 19.07 14.69
C PRO A 101 -20.94 19.08 15.92
N HIS A 102 -22.10 18.42 15.84
CA HIS A 102 -23.07 18.30 16.94
C HIS A 102 -22.72 17.17 17.93
N SER A 103 -21.81 16.27 17.53
CA SER A 103 -21.35 15.13 18.33
C SER A 103 -19.85 14.90 18.06
N PRO A 104 -18.99 15.89 18.35
CA PRO A 104 -17.57 15.83 18.01
C PRO A 104 -16.84 14.71 18.75
N GLU A 105 -17.39 14.18 19.84
CA GLU A 105 -16.91 13.02 20.59
C GLU A 105 -16.97 11.71 19.81
N HIS A 106 -17.95 11.56 18.91
CA HIS A 106 -18.15 10.35 18.11
C HIS A 106 -17.43 10.44 16.77
N VAL A 107 -16.41 9.59 16.60
CA VAL A 107 -15.55 9.58 15.42
C VAL A 107 -15.60 8.21 14.75
N ILE A 108 -15.84 8.21 13.45
CA ILE A 108 -15.74 7.04 12.58
C ILE A 108 -14.45 7.13 11.79
N TYR A 109 -13.70 6.03 11.75
CA TYR A 109 -12.47 5.90 11.00
C TYR A 109 -12.67 4.93 9.83
N GLU A 110 -12.21 5.30 8.65
CA GLU A 110 -12.30 4.50 7.43
C GLU A 110 -10.94 4.61 6.70
N SER A 111 -10.26 3.47 6.51
CA SER A 111 -9.00 3.44 5.78
C SER A 111 -9.26 3.19 4.29
N ARG A 112 -8.57 3.93 3.42
CA ARG A 112 -8.60 3.77 1.97
C ARG A 112 -7.17 3.72 1.44
N SER A 113 -6.88 2.74 0.60
CA SER A 113 -5.57 2.59 -0.02
C SER A 113 -5.67 2.66 -1.54
N ILE A 114 -4.78 3.43 -2.17
CA ILE A 114 -4.67 3.57 -3.62
C ILE A 114 -3.21 3.28 -4.01
N VAL A 115 -3.05 2.44 -5.03
CA VAL A 115 -1.76 2.11 -5.64
C VAL A 115 -1.52 3.07 -6.80
N TYR A 116 -0.41 3.79 -6.76
CA TYR A 116 0.08 4.59 -7.87
C TYR A 116 1.27 3.88 -8.51
N ILE A 117 1.32 3.90 -9.85
CA ILE A 117 2.47 3.41 -10.63
C ILE A 117 3.04 4.57 -11.44
N ASN A 118 4.36 4.75 -11.37
CA ASN A 118 5.04 5.83 -12.07
C ASN A 118 4.94 5.64 -13.60
N LYS A 119 4.33 6.62 -14.26
CA LYS A 119 4.10 6.65 -15.71
C LYS A 119 5.38 6.71 -16.56
N SER A 120 6.52 7.06 -15.95
CA SER A 120 7.78 7.31 -16.65
C SER A 120 8.71 6.10 -16.65
N LEU A 121 8.36 5.04 -15.92
CA LEU A 121 9.19 3.83 -15.83
C LEU A 121 9.18 3.03 -17.12
N ALA A 122 10.30 2.36 -17.38
CA ALA A 122 10.33 1.26 -18.33
C ALA A 122 9.35 0.17 -17.89
N TRP A 123 8.90 -0.64 -18.85
CA TRP A 123 7.83 -1.60 -18.57
C TRP A 123 8.19 -2.69 -17.57
N ASP A 124 9.45 -3.11 -17.54
CA ASP A 124 9.96 -4.10 -16.61
C ASP A 124 10.01 -3.54 -15.19
N ASP A 125 10.54 -2.32 -15.02
CA ASP A 125 10.52 -1.61 -13.74
C ASP A 125 9.08 -1.36 -13.26
N ALA A 126 8.19 -0.88 -14.14
CA ALA A 126 6.77 -0.65 -13.80
C ALA A 126 6.03 -1.92 -13.39
N LEU A 127 6.40 -3.08 -13.97
CA LEU A 127 5.82 -4.37 -13.62
C LEU A 127 6.25 -4.83 -12.23
N LEU A 128 7.52 -4.63 -11.89
CA LEU A 128 8.10 -4.95 -10.59
C LEU A 128 7.54 -4.02 -9.49
N ASP A 129 7.48 -2.72 -9.77
CA ASP A 129 6.83 -1.73 -8.90
C ASP A 129 5.35 -2.08 -8.69
N LEU A 130 4.63 -2.52 -9.72
CA LEU A 130 3.25 -2.94 -9.56
C LEU A 130 3.11 -4.13 -8.60
N ALA A 131 4.01 -5.12 -8.67
CA ALA A 131 4.02 -6.23 -7.72
C ALA A 131 4.35 -5.76 -6.29
N HIS A 132 5.32 -4.86 -6.16
CA HIS A 132 5.73 -4.24 -4.91
C HIS A 132 4.55 -3.51 -4.24
N GLU A 133 3.92 -2.60 -4.97
CA GLU A 133 2.83 -1.77 -4.46
C GLU A 133 1.55 -2.58 -4.20
N LEU A 134 1.24 -3.57 -5.05
CA LEU A 134 0.13 -4.48 -4.74
C LEU A 134 0.38 -5.29 -3.46
N THR A 135 1.64 -5.60 -3.13
CA THR A 135 1.96 -6.28 -1.86
C THR A 135 1.62 -5.40 -0.66
N HIS A 136 2.00 -4.13 -0.69
CA HIS A 136 1.57 -3.16 0.32
C HIS A 136 0.04 -3.06 0.37
N TYR A 137 -0.60 -2.88 -0.79
CA TYR A 137 -2.04 -2.76 -0.87
C TYR A 137 -2.76 -3.96 -0.27
N VAL A 138 -2.32 -5.18 -0.53
CA VAL A 138 -2.96 -6.40 -0.03
C VAL A 138 -2.72 -6.55 1.47
N TYR A 139 -1.45 -6.60 1.87
CA TYR A 139 -1.06 -7.17 3.15
C TYR A 139 -0.81 -6.14 4.25
N ARG A 140 -0.55 -4.87 3.90
CA ARG A 140 -0.27 -3.84 4.91
C ARG A 140 -1.49 -3.64 5.79
N GLU A 141 -1.28 -3.79 7.09
CA GLU A 141 -2.32 -3.57 8.08
C GLU A 141 -2.63 -2.08 8.20
N SER A 142 -3.92 -1.75 8.29
CA SER A 142 -4.34 -0.38 8.58
C SER A 142 -3.92 -0.02 10.00
N PHE A 143 -3.21 1.11 10.14
CA PHE A 143 -2.91 1.68 11.45
C PHE A 143 -3.89 2.80 11.81
N ASN A 144 -4.10 3.01 13.11
CA ASN A 144 -4.86 4.13 13.62
C ASN A 144 -3.93 5.04 14.45
N PRO A 145 -3.50 6.19 13.92
CA PRO A 145 -2.58 7.09 14.61
C PRO A 145 -3.25 7.84 15.78
N TYR A 146 -4.57 7.69 15.95
CA TYR A 146 -5.32 8.15 17.11
C TYR A 146 -5.37 7.11 18.24
N SER A 147 -4.92 5.87 18.00
CA SER A 147 -4.80 4.85 19.06
C SER A 147 -3.78 5.29 20.11
N ASP A 148 -3.99 4.89 21.36
CA ASP A 148 -3.03 5.11 22.45
C ASP A 148 -1.82 4.17 22.34
N SER A 149 -1.94 3.09 21.55
CA SER A 149 -0.83 2.17 21.24
C SER A 149 0.05 2.64 20.09
N PHE A 150 -0.30 3.72 19.37
CA PHE A 150 0.46 4.18 18.22
C PHE A 150 1.78 4.83 18.68
N ASN A 151 2.90 4.21 18.34
CA ASN A 151 4.23 4.66 18.77
C ASN A 151 5.29 4.45 17.68
N ALA A 152 6.39 5.21 17.77
CA ALA A 152 7.43 5.23 16.75
C ALA A 152 8.11 3.86 16.54
N LYS A 153 8.32 3.10 17.63
CA LYS A 153 8.97 1.78 17.56
C LYS A 153 8.16 0.82 16.70
N ASP A 154 6.89 0.66 17.02
CA ASP A 154 6.01 -0.27 16.31
C ASP A 154 5.72 0.22 14.88
N PHE A 155 5.66 1.53 14.66
CA PHE A 155 5.50 2.09 13.31
C PHE A 155 6.70 1.79 12.42
N ILE A 156 7.93 2.06 12.88
CA ILE A 156 9.14 1.79 12.08
C ILE A 156 9.26 0.30 11.76
N LYS A 157 9.11 -0.57 12.78
CA LYS A 157 9.15 -2.02 12.58
C LYS A 157 8.03 -2.51 11.67
N GLY A 158 6.81 -2.02 11.85
CA GLY A 158 5.66 -2.40 11.03
C GLY A 158 5.83 -1.98 9.57
N THR A 159 6.41 -0.80 9.31
CA THR A 159 6.69 -0.35 7.94
C THR A 159 7.74 -1.22 7.25
N ILE A 160 8.80 -1.64 7.95
CA ILE A 160 9.89 -2.41 7.34
C ILE A 160 9.60 -3.91 7.32
N GLU A 161 9.35 -4.48 8.50
CA GLU A 161 9.30 -5.92 8.78
C GLU A 161 7.87 -6.46 8.86
N GLY A 162 6.88 -5.60 8.99
CA GLY A 162 5.48 -5.99 9.16
C GLY A 162 4.92 -6.72 7.95
N ASN A 163 3.76 -7.34 8.13
CA ASN A 163 3.01 -7.91 7.01
C ASN A 163 2.66 -6.81 6.01
N GLY A 164 3.01 -7.00 4.74
CA GLY A 164 2.94 -5.98 3.70
C GLY A 164 3.88 -4.81 3.92
N GLY A 165 4.92 -4.94 4.74
CA GLY A 165 6.02 -3.99 4.86
C GLY A 165 7.01 -4.10 3.71
N GLU A 166 8.00 -3.20 3.70
CA GLU A 166 8.99 -3.06 2.63
C GLU A 166 9.77 -4.34 2.34
N VAL A 167 10.12 -5.12 3.38
CA VAL A 167 10.86 -6.37 3.20
C VAL A 167 10.02 -7.40 2.45
N GLN A 168 8.73 -7.53 2.77
CA GLN A 168 7.84 -8.45 2.07
C GLN A 168 7.54 -7.99 0.65
N ALA A 169 7.34 -6.69 0.44
CA ALA A 169 7.14 -6.12 -0.89
C ALA A 169 8.36 -6.37 -1.79
N PHE A 170 9.57 -6.09 -1.29
CA PHE A 170 10.82 -6.34 -2.01
C PHE A 170 11.07 -7.83 -2.28
N LEU A 171 10.74 -8.73 -1.35
CA LEU A 171 10.81 -10.18 -1.61
C LEU A 171 9.83 -10.62 -2.71
N THR A 172 8.63 -10.04 -2.74
CA THR A 172 7.61 -10.33 -3.75
C THR A 172 8.07 -9.86 -5.12
N GLU A 173 8.59 -8.64 -5.19
CA GLU A 173 9.25 -8.07 -6.37
C GLU A 173 10.36 -8.99 -6.89
N CYS A 174 11.27 -9.44 -6.02
CA CYS A 174 12.35 -10.35 -6.40
C CYS A 174 11.89 -11.73 -6.89
N ARG A 175 10.77 -12.25 -6.37
CA ARG A 175 10.17 -13.49 -6.89
C ARG A 175 9.59 -13.30 -8.29
N VAL A 176 8.81 -12.24 -8.48
CA VAL A 176 8.27 -11.88 -9.80
C VAL A 176 9.40 -11.68 -10.81
N LEU A 177 10.48 -10.99 -10.42
CA LEU A 177 11.66 -10.81 -11.25
C LEU A 177 12.27 -12.15 -11.70
N ARG A 178 12.43 -13.09 -10.76
CA ARG A 178 13.00 -14.42 -11.04
C ARG A 178 12.10 -15.29 -11.91
N GLU A 179 10.78 -15.14 -11.78
CA GLU A 179 9.79 -15.92 -12.51
C GLU A 179 9.61 -15.44 -13.96
N LEU A 180 9.71 -14.14 -14.21
CA LEU A 180 9.40 -13.55 -15.52
C LEU A 180 10.60 -13.22 -16.40
N PHE A 181 11.76 -12.91 -15.81
CA PHE A 181 12.85 -12.29 -16.54
C PHE A 181 14.09 -13.18 -16.65
N SER A 182 14.89 -12.94 -17.69
CA SER A 182 16.15 -13.67 -17.91
C SER A 182 17.21 -13.31 -16.86
N LYS A 183 18.20 -14.18 -16.68
CA LYS A 183 19.31 -13.97 -15.73
C LYS A 183 20.06 -12.64 -15.94
N THR A 184 20.11 -12.13 -17.17
CA THR A 184 20.75 -10.85 -17.50
C THR A 184 20.01 -9.65 -16.92
N ILE A 185 18.68 -9.69 -16.88
CA ILE A 185 17.86 -8.64 -16.25
C ILE A 185 17.94 -8.81 -14.73
N GLN A 186 17.88 -10.05 -14.25
CA GLN A 186 18.00 -10.35 -12.81
C GLN A 186 19.29 -9.79 -12.20
N SER A 187 20.42 -9.85 -12.91
CA SER A 187 21.71 -9.35 -12.42
C SER A 187 21.81 -7.83 -12.25
N ARG A 188 20.83 -7.06 -12.75
CA ARG A 188 20.77 -5.60 -12.54
C ARG A 188 20.12 -5.22 -11.20
N SER A 189 19.42 -6.17 -10.58
CA SER A 189 18.65 -5.93 -9.35
C SER A 189 19.47 -6.11 -8.08
N ASN A 190 18.96 -5.61 -6.96
CA ASN A 190 19.52 -5.87 -5.63
C ASN A 190 19.11 -7.24 -5.05
N CYS A 191 18.32 -8.05 -5.77
CA CYS A 191 17.76 -9.30 -5.25
C CYS A 191 18.82 -10.32 -4.82
N GLN A 192 19.98 -10.33 -5.46
CA GLN A 192 21.09 -11.23 -5.11
C GLN A 192 21.66 -10.93 -3.71
N LYS A 193 21.55 -9.68 -3.24
CA LYS A 193 22.07 -9.29 -1.92
C LYS A 193 21.34 -9.97 -0.78
N ILE A 194 20.05 -10.26 -0.96
CA ILE A 194 19.19 -10.86 0.06
C ILE A 194 19.13 -12.40 -0.01
N GLU A 195 19.95 -13.02 -0.87
CA GLU A 195 20.03 -14.48 -0.96
C GLU A 195 20.81 -15.08 0.22
N ASP A 196 20.35 -16.23 0.72
CA ASP A 196 21.12 -17.05 1.65
C ASP A 196 22.21 -17.87 0.93
N ALA A 197 22.95 -18.68 1.69
CA ALA A 197 24.02 -19.51 1.16
C ALA A 197 23.54 -20.57 0.13
N SER A 198 22.23 -20.85 0.08
CA SER A 198 21.61 -21.77 -0.89
C SER A 198 21.08 -21.06 -2.15
N GLY A 199 21.22 -19.74 -2.24
CA GLY A 199 20.68 -18.92 -3.34
C GLY A 199 19.19 -18.61 -3.20
N GLN A 200 18.57 -18.95 -2.07
CA GLN A 200 17.16 -18.68 -1.80
C GLN A 200 16.99 -17.29 -1.18
N LEU A 201 15.88 -16.61 -1.50
CA LEU A 201 15.60 -15.29 -0.94
C LEU A 201 15.35 -15.40 0.57
N SER A 202 16.08 -14.63 1.37
CA SER A 202 16.04 -14.68 2.83
C SER A 202 15.41 -13.42 3.42
N PHE A 203 14.27 -13.60 4.10
CA PHE A 203 13.60 -12.52 4.82
C PHE A 203 14.51 -11.89 5.88
N LYS A 204 15.18 -12.72 6.70
CA LYS A 204 16.08 -12.25 7.75
C LYS A 204 17.22 -11.38 7.18
N LYS A 205 17.81 -11.82 6.06
CA LYS A 205 18.89 -11.06 5.42
C LYS A 205 18.40 -9.75 4.83
N ALA A 206 17.19 -9.74 4.26
CA ALA A 206 16.56 -8.52 3.81
C ALA A 206 16.33 -7.54 4.96
N VAL A 207 15.75 -7.98 6.09
CA VAL A 207 15.56 -7.14 7.29
C VAL A 207 16.88 -6.47 7.71
N GLU A 208 17.94 -7.27 7.87
CA GLU A 208 19.28 -6.76 8.23
C GLU A 208 19.72 -5.63 7.28
N LEU A 209 19.68 -5.88 5.97
CA LEU A 209 20.12 -4.92 4.96
C LEU A 209 19.26 -3.65 4.89
N PHE A 210 17.96 -3.72 5.24
CA PHE A 210 17.07 -2.55 5.35
C PHE A 210 17.44 -1.63 6.53
N TYR A 211 18.10 -2.17 7.56
CA TYR A 211 18.60 -1.40 8.71
C TYR A 211 20.04 -0.87 8.54
N HIS A 212 20.64 -1.02 7.36
CA HIS A 212 21.92 -0.39 7.03
C HIS A 212 21.69 1.08 6.68
N VAL A 213 22.09 1.99 7.58
CA VAL A 213 21.79 3.42 7.48
C VAL A 213 23.03 4.27 7.17
N GLY A 214 24.22 3.67 7.08
CA GLY A 214 25.47 4.35 6.74
C GLY A 214 25.70 5.60 7.58
N SER A 215 26.04 6.71 6.93
CA SER A 215 26.34 8.00 7.59
C SER A 215 25.19 8.60 8.40
N TYR A 216 23.96 8.08 8.28
CA TYR A 216 22.83 8.52 9.10
C TYR A 216 22.84 7.91 10.50
N TYR A 217 23.69 6.91 10.77
CA TYR A 217 23.67 6.11 12.00
C TYR A 217 23.68 6.96 13.27
N ASP A 218 24.68 7.83 13.44
CA ASP A 218 24.82 8.65 14.65
C ASP A 218 23.61 9.55 14.90
N GLY A 219 23.13 10.21 13.83
CA GLY A 219 22.01 11.13 13.89
C GLY A 219 20.71 10.40 14.21
N PHE A 220 20.48 9.24 13.59
CA PHE A 220 19.29 8.43 13.81
C PHE A 220 19.31 7.77 15.19
N ASN A 221 20.42 7.16 15.61
CA ASN A 221 20.55 6.53 16.91
C ASN A 221 20.33 7.51 18.06
N LYS A 222 20.82 8.76 17.96
CA LYS A 222 20.51 9.83 18.92
C LYS A 222 19.01 10.08 19.05
N GLN A 223 18.27 10.06 17.94
CA GLN A 223 16.82 10.21 17.95
C GLN A 223 16.12 9.01 18.60
N LEU A 224 16.59 7.79 18.35
CA LEU A 224 16.06 6.58 18.99
C LEU A 224 16.31 6.56 20.50
N VAL A 225 17.50 6.97 20.94
CA VAL A 225 17.85 7.09 22.37
C VAL A 225 17.00 8.15 23.05
N LYS A 226 16.81 9.32 22.42
CA LYS A 226 15.93 10.39 22.96
C LYS A 226 14.49 9.91 23.16
N ARG A 227 14.04 8.95 22.36
CA ARG A 227 12.69 8.37 22.42
C ARG A 227 12.61 7.09 23.25
N ASP A 228 13.71 6.64 23.85
CA ASP A 228 13.80 5.40 24.63
C ASP A 228 13.39 4.14 23.84
N ILE A 229 13.76 4.08 22.55
CA ILE A 229 13.45 2.95 21.65
C ILE A 229 14.67 2.32 20.99
N ALA A 230 15.88 2.82 21.25
CA ALA A 230 17.12 2.34 20.60
C ALA A 230 17.35 0.83 20.80
N SER A 231 17.03 0.28 21.97
CA SER A 231 17.15 -1.14 22.28
C SER A 231 16.29 -2.05 21.39
N SER A 232 15.29 -1.50 20.71
CA SER A 232 14.41 -2.26 19.82
C SER A 232 14.99 -2.47 18.42
N PHE A 233 16.09 -1.79 18.06
CA PHE A 233 16.67 -1.78 16.72
C PHE A 233 18.10 -2.35 16.73
N SER A 234 18.24 -3.61 17.17
CA SER A 234 19.55 -4.29 17.25
C SER A 234 20.24 -4.47 15.90
N ASP A 235 19.47 -4.52 14.81
CA ASP A 235 19.98 -4.68 13.45
C ASP A 235 20.40 -3.35 12.79
N LEU A 236 20.28 -2.23 13.51
CA LEU A 236 20.73 -0.93 13.02
C LEU A 236 22.25 -0.92 12.88
N LYS A 237 22.75 -0.60 11.69
CA LYS A 237 24.20 -0.59 11.40
C LYS A 237 24.65 0.64 10.63
N GLU A 238 25.87 1.09 10.91
CA GLU A 238 26.61 2.10 10.14
C GLU A 238 27.22 1.52 8.83
N GLU A 239 26.71 0.37 8.38
CA GLU A 239 27.15 -0.23 7.12
C GLU A 239 26.58 0.51 5.90
N LYS A 240 27.16 0.26 4.71
CA LYS A 240 26.73 0.86 3.45
C LYS A 240 25.23 0.64 3.23
N ILE A 241 24.53 1.73 2.92
CA ILE A 241 23.09 1.74 2.62
C ILE A 241 22.81 0.86 1.39
N ASN A 242 21.84 -0.04 1.53
CA ASN A 242 21.40 -0.93 0.44
C ASN A 242 20.03 -0.55 -0.12
N PHE A 243 19.16 0.01 0.73
CA PHE A 243 17.78 0.33 0.38
C PHE A 243 17.45 1.75 0.82
N ILE A 244 16.84 2.51 -0.09
CA ILE A 244 16.48 3.91 0.08
C ILE A 244 15.00 4.04 -0.24
N SER A 245 14.27 4.75 0.61
CA SER A 245 12.88 5.10 0.34
C SER A 245 12.80 6.04 -0.86
N SER A 246 12.05 5.66 -1.89
CA SER A 246 11.81 6.47 -3.08
C SER A 246 11.12 7.81 -2.75
N ALA A 247 10.25 7.82 -1.74
CA ALA A 247 9.48 8.99 -1.32
C ALA A 247 10.31 10.02 -0.54
N TYR A 248 11.30 9.58 0.25
CA TYR A 248 12.06 10.45 1.15
C TYR A 248 13.54 10.62 0.76
N GLY A 249 14.08 9.76 -0.12
CA GLY A 249 15.48 9.81 -0.54
C GLY A 249 16.49 9.46 0.57
N VAL A 250 16.04 8.78 1.64
CA VAL A 250 16.85 8.36 2.79
C VAL A 250 16.60 6.88 3.12
N PRO A 251 17.44 6.22 3.94
CA PRO A 251 17.21 4.83 4.34
C PRO A 251 15.87 4.65 5.06
N TYR A 252 15.26 3.48 4.89
CA TYR A 252 13.90 3.20 5.34
C TYR A 252 13.63 3.44 6.85
N PRO A 253 14.52 3.08 7.80
CA PRO A 253 14.28 3.39 9.21
C PRO A 253 14.13 4.91 9.47
N ILE A 254 14.91 5.73 8.76
CA ILE A 254 14.85 7.18 8.86
C ILE A 254 13.57 7.69 8.21
N ALA A 255 13.25 7.20 7.01
CA ALA A 255 12.02 7.56 6.30
C ALA A 255 10.76 7.25 7.14
N ALA A 256 10.71 6.07 7.76
CA ALA A 256 9.58 5.66 8.60
C ALA A 256 9.46 6.53 9.87
N LEU A 257 10.57 6.96 10.48
CA LEU A 257 10.51 7.90 11.60
C LEU A 257 10.02 9.29 11.15
N MET A 258 10.47 9.77 9.98
CA MET A 258 9.99 11.03 9.40
C MET A 258 8.49 10.97 9.09
N GLU A 259 8.01 9.86 8.53
CA GLU A 259 6.59 9.61 8.27
C GLU A 259 5.79 9.56 9.57
N TYR A 260 6.27 8.85 10.59
CA TYR A 260 5.67 8.81 11.92
C TYR A 260 5.48 10.23 12.49
N ASP A 261 6.53 11.05 12.47
CA ASP A 261 6.48 12.40 13.01
C ASP A 261 5.52 13.31 12.22
N LEU A 262 5.46 13.14 10.89
CA LEU A 262 4.50 13.84 10.04
C LEU A 262 3.06 13.44 10.39
N VAL A 263 2.79 12.14 10.53
CA VAL A 263 1.49 11.59 10.90
C VAL A 263 1.04 12.11 12.27
N VAL A 264 1.91 12.04 13.28
CA VAL A 264 1.63 12.56 14.63
C VAL A 264 1.36 14.06 14.59
N SER A 265 2.17 14.83 13.85
CA SER A 265 1.95 16.27 13.71
C SER A 265 0.58 16.56 13.11
N LYS A 266 0.16 15.81 12.09
CA LYS A 266 -1.15 15.98 11.46
C LYS A 266 -2.30 15.60 12.37
N VAL A 267 -2.16 14.51 13.13
CA VAL A 267 -3.11 14.13 14.17
C VAL A 267 -3.29 15.26 15.18
N CYS A 268 -2.19 15.83 15.66
CA CYS A 268 -2.22 16.93 16.62
C CYS A 268 -2.89 18.20 16.06
N GLU A 269 -2.61 18.59 14.82
CA GLU A 269 -3.33 19.69 14.16
C GLU A 269 -4.85 19.44 14.10
N ASN A 270 -5.23 18.22 13.74
CA ASN A 270 -6.62 17.83 13.59
C ASN A 270 -7.37 17.75 14.93
N ASP A 271 -6.70 17.29 15.99
CA ASP A 271 -7.27 17.24 17.34
C ASP A 271 -7.33 18.62 17.98
N LYS A 272 -6.35 19.50 17.72
CA LYS A 272 -6.43 20.91 18.13
C LYS A 272 -7.66 21.59 17.54
N LYS A 273 -7.96 21.35 16.26
CA LYS A 273 -9.19 21.86 15.62
C LYS A 273 -10.45 21.27 16.27
N ARG A 274 -10.46 19.97 16.58
CA ARG A 274 -11.57 19.29 17.23
C ARG A 274 -11.83 19.81 18.64
N LEU A 275 -10.77 20.07 19.42
CA LEU A 275 -10.85 20.70 20.74
C LEU A 275 -11.55 22.06 20.68
N ALA A 276 -11.26 22.87 19.67
CA ALA A 276 -11.93 24.16 19.49
C ALA A 276 -13.45 24.03 19.31
N TYR A 277 -13.92 23.03 18.55
CA TYR A 277 -15.35 22.75 18.40
C TYR A 277 -15.98 22.27 19.72
N MET A 278 -15.29 21.42 20.48
CA MET A 278 -15.77 20.96 21.79
C MET A 278 -15.90 22.10 22.80
N GLN A 279 -14.97 23.06 22.79
CA GLN A 279 -15.00 24.24 23.67
C GLN A 279 -16.09 25.25 23.29
N GLN A 280 -16.54 25.25 22.04
CA GLN A 280 -17.61 26.13 21.54
C GLN A 280 -19.02 25.53 21.74
N GLY A 281 -19.12 24.24 22.11
CA GLY A 281 -20.40 23.56 22.37
C GLY A 281 -21.12 24.07 23.63
N PRO A 282 -22.41 23.71 23.81
CA PRO A 282 -23.21 24.15 24.96
C PRO A 282 -22.55 23.74 26.30
N LYS A 283 -22.29 24.72 27.17
CA LYS A 283 -21.62 24.57 28.48
C LYS A 283 -22.32 23.64 29.49
N ARG A 284 -23.53 23.15 29.17
CA ARG A 284 -24.29 22.19 29.97
C ARG A 284 -24.74 21.06 29.06
N GLY A 285 -24.03 19.94 29.12
CA GLY A 285 -24.42 18.64 28.57
C GLY A 285 -24.48 17.58 29.68
N PRO A 286 -24.96 16.37 29.39
CA PRO A 286 -24.94 15.26 30.35
C PRO A 286 -23.51 14.97 30.82
N ALA A 287 -23.32 14.51 32.07
CA ALA A 287 -22.01 14.24 32.66
C ALA A 287 -21.15 13.22 31.86
N SER A 288 -21.78 12.32 31.11
CA SER A 288 -21.09 11.41 30.19
C SER A 288 -20.35 12.15 29.05
N ALA A 289 -20.81 13.35 28.67
CA ALA A 289 -20.15 14.20 27.68
C ALA A 289 -18.91 14.90 28.26
N SER A 290 -18.90 15.23 29.57
CA SER A 290 -17.73 15.81 30.23
C SER A 290 -16.60 14.80 30.43
N ASP A 291 -16.92 13.55 30.77
CA ASP A 291 -15.91 12.48 30.92
C ASP A 291 -15.19 12.17 29.60
N GLY A 292 -15.94 12.15 28.49
CA GLY A 292 -15.38 11.97 27.14
C GLY A 292 -14.47 13.12 26.71
N GLN A 293 -14.81 14.35 27.08
CA GLN A 293 -14.00 15.53 26.79
C GLN A 293 -12.70 15.55 27.60
N GLU A 294 -12.76 15.24 28.89
CA GLU A 294 -11.56 15.21 29.74
C GLU A 294 -10.57 14.12 29.28
N LYS A 295 -11.07 12.91 29.00
CA LYS A 295 -10.25 11.83 28.44
C LYS A 295 -9.61 12.23 27.10
N PHE A 296 -10.34 12.92 26.24
CA PHE A 296 -9.80 13.42 24.98
C PHE A 296 -8.70 14.46 25.19
N ILE A 297 -8.87 15.41 26.12
CA ILE A 297 -7.85 16.42 26.47
C ILE A 297 -6.58 15.74 27.02
N GLN A 298 -6.73 14.74 27.89
CA GLN A 298 -5.61 13.98 28.43
C GLN A 298 -4.84 13.26 27.32
N ASN A 299 -5.55 12.53 26.44
CA ASN A 299 -4.94 11.81 25.32
C ASN A 299 -4.28 12.76 24.30
N TYR A 300 -4.89 13.91 24.02
CA TYR A 300 -4.30 14.95 23.19
C TYR A 300 -3.01 15.49 23.83
N SER A 301 -3.03 15.81 25.12
CA SER A 301 -1.87 16.38 25.83
C SER A 301 -0.72 15.40 25.91
N ALA A 302 -0.99 14.12 26.16
CA ALA A 302 0.04 13.07 26.18
C ALA A 302 0.71 12.90 24.81
N ARG A 303 -0.08 12.91 23.72
CA ARG A 303 0.40 12.71 22.35
C ARG A 303 1.09 13.94 21.76
N CYS A 304 0.56 15.14 22.03
CA CYS A 304 0.92 16.37 21.35
C CYS A 304 1.72 17.37 22.22
N GLY A 305 1.80 17.12 23.53
CA GLY A 305 2.50 17.98 24.49
C GLY A 305 4.01 17.76 24.57
N GLN A 306 4.53 16.69 23.97
CA GLN A 306 5.96 16.42 23.84
C GLN A 306 6.52 17.07 22.57
N LYS A 307 6.73 18.38 22.58
CA LYS A 307 7.55 19.07 21.57
C LYS A 307 8.68 19.83 22.24
#